data_AF-A0A7C8ZL40-F1
#
_entry.id   AF-A0A7C8ZL40-F1
#
_cell.length_a   1.000
_cell.length_b   1.000
_cell.length_c   1.000
_cell.angle_alpha   90.00
_cell.angle_beta   90.00
_cell.angle_gamma   90.00
#
_symmetry.space_group_name_H-M   'P 1'
#
loop_
_entity.id
_entity.type
_entity.pdbx_description
1 polymer ?
#
loop_
_entity_poly.entity_id
_entity_poly.type
_entity_poly.pdbx_seq_one_letter_code
_entity_poly.pdbx_strand_id
1 'polypeptide(L)'
;MATDCEDGKFISALAAFKCRILYANATYDHMVGWRTSSIRRENELPELPQQSLDGYEHIVNIEYCPPISSDGPHFAPEVSKAKEAAQTEPSTQNTVEYHELVEEEMIRGLRRLGWKKVDVSFHSAPWPFFAHNNINVKYEFLNNAGAGVVKHVADTLKEHESSACFTLCS
;
A
#
# COMPACT_ATOMS: atom_id res chain seq x y z
N MET A 1 -11.71 9.05 2.97
CA MET A 1 -10.25 8.78 2.93
C MET A 1 -9.65 8.81 1.53
N ALA A 2 -10.43 8.94 0.45
CA ALA A 2 -9.85 9.15 -0.88
C ALA A 2 -9.83 10.64 -1.29
N THR A 3 -10.62 11.48 -0.62
CA THR A 3 -10.75 12.92 -0.81
C THR A 3 -10.54 13.70 0.49
N ASP A 4 -10.31 15.00 0.34
CA ASP A 4 -10.47 15.99 1.41
C ASP A 4 -11.94 16.39 1.53
N CYS A 5 -12.44 16.55 2.76
CA CYS A 5 -13.78 17.06 3.06
C CYS A 5 -13.72 18.19 4.10
N GLU A 6 -14.88 18.62 4.61
CA GLU A 6 -14.97 19.64 5.66
C GLU A 6 -14.44 19.12 7.00
N ASP A 7 -14.75 17.86 7.33
CA ASP A 7 -14.35 17.21 8.59
C ASP A 7 -12.85 16.86 8.65
N GLY A 8 -12.16 16.89 7.51
CA GLY A 8 -10.74 16.56 7.47
C GLY A 8 -10.11 16.60 6.08
N LYS A 9 -8.82 16.95 6.05
CA LYS A 9 -8.03 17.06 4.83
C LYS A 9 -7.08 15.87 4.69
N PHE A 10 -7.63 14.67 4.51
CA PHE A 10 -6.86 13.42 4.50
C PHE A 10 -5.78 13.37 3.41
N ILE A 11 -6.11 13.71 2.17
CA ILE A 11 -5.16 13.69 1.05
C ILE A 11 -4.15 14.82 1.19
N SER A 12 -4.58 16.02 1.61
CA SER A 12 -3.63 17.10 1.89
C SER A 12 -2.68 16.76 3.05
N ALA A 13 -3.15 16.08 4.10
CA ALA A 13 -2.30 15.62 5.19
C ALA A 13 -1.27 14.60 4.71
N LEU A 14 -1.67 13.64 3.86
CA LEU A 14 -0.72 12.72 3.21
C LEU A 14 0.27 13.47 2.31
N ALA A 15 -0.17 14.51 1.60
CA ALA A 15 0.68 15.33 0.74
C ALA A 15 1.76 16.09 1.53
N ALA A 16 1.50 16.45 2.79
CA ALA A 16 2.42 17.17 3.65
C ALA A 16 3.67 16.35 4.04
N PHE A 17 3.61 15.01 3.97
CA PHE A 17 4.78 14.18 4.19
C PHE A 17 5.76 14.32 3.03
N LYS A 18 7.04 14.57 3.35
CA LYS A 18 8.12 14.64 2.35
C LYS A 18 8.40 13.29 1.69
N CYS A 19 8.16 12.20 2.42
CA CYS A 19 8.36 10.84 1.95
C CYS A 19 7.08 10.03 2.14
N ARG A 20 6.70 9.27 1.11
CA ARG A 20 5.53 8.42 1.06
C ARG A 20 5.91 7.08 0.48
N ILE A 21 5.95 6.05 1.34
CA ILE A 21 6.35 4.70 0.97
C ILE A 21 5.25 3.73 1.39
N LEU A 22 4.93 2.79 0.50
CA LEU A 22 3.97 1.72 0.75
C LEU A 22 4.70 0.40 0.75
N TYR A 23 4.50 -0.40 1.79
CA TYR A 23 4.97 -1.76 1.86
C TYR A 23 3.77 -2.67 1.68
N ALA A 24 3.71 -3.36 0.54
CA ALA A 24 2.60 -4.23 0.17
C ALA A 24 3.02 -5.68 0.32
N ASN A 25 2.20 -6.49 0.99
CA ASN A 25 2.40 -7.93 0.98
C ASN A 25 1.95 -8.46 -0.39
N ALA A 26 2.89 -8.99 -1.16
CA ALA A 26 2.65 -9.45 -2.51
C ALA A 26 2.20 -10.92 -2.56
N THR A 27 2.51 -11.70 -1.52
CA THR A 27 2.16 -13.12 -1.46
C THR A 27 1.86 -13.60 -0.03
N TYR A 28 1.09 -14.67 0.09
CA TYR A 28 1.05 -15.54 1.28
C TYR A 28 0.64 -14.92 2.62
N ASP A 29 -0.50 -14.26 2.68
CA ASP A 29 -1.45 -14.54 3.75
C ASP A 29 -2.83 -14.16 3.27
N HIS A 30 -3.81 -15.02 3.55
CA HIS A 30 -5.19 -14.82 3.10
C HIS A 30 -5.88 -13.64 3.80
N MET A 31 -5.13 -12.71 4.43
CA MET A 31 -5.62 -11.62 5.26
C MET A 31 -5.73 -10.30 4.51
N VAL A 32 -4.73 -9.90 3.71
CA VAL A 32 -4.80 -8.69 2.88
C VAL A 32 -4.23 -9.01 1.50
N GLY A 33 -5.06 -8.81 0.47
CA GLY A 33 -4.66 -9.03 -0.91
C GLY A 33 -3.63 -8.02 -1.39
N TRP A 34 -2.73 -8.47 -2.27
CA TRP A 34 -1.72 -7.60 -2.89
C TRP A 34 -2.35 -6.42 -3.63
N ARG A 35 -3.47 -6.68 -4.32
CA ARG A 35 -4.29 -5.67 -4.98
C ARG A 35 -4.65 -4.49 -4.07
N THR A 36 -5.16 -4.76 -2.87
CA THR A 36 -5.62 -3.70 -1.95
C THR A 36 -4.48 -2.99 -1.22
N SER A 37 -3.37 -3.69 -0.94
CA SER A 37 -2.24 -3.12 -0.20
C SER A 37 -1.24 -2.33 -1.08
N SER A 38 -1.28 -2.50 -2.40
CA SER A 38 -0.31 -1.90 -3.32
C SER A 38 -0.77 -0.60 -4.00
N ILE A 39 -2.03 -0.18 -3.80
CA ILE A 39 -2.65 0.93 -4.53
C ILE A 39 -2.47 0.72 -6.06
N ARG A 40 -2.77 -0.50 -6.50
CA ARG A 40 -2.79 -0.94 -7.89
C ARG A 40 -4.08 -1.70 -8.14
N ARG A 41 -4.64 -1.52 -9.33
CA ARG A 41 -5.69 -2.41 -9.82
C ARG A 41 -5.07 -3.77 -10.12
N GLU A 42 -5.90 -4.80 -10.19
CA GLU A 42 -5.45 -6.17 -10.47
C GLU A 42 -4.62 -6.26 -11.76
N ASN A 43 -5.06 -5.58 -12.81
CA ASN A 43 -4.39 -5.56 -14.12
C ASN A 43 -3.11 -4.70 -14.16
N GLU A 44 -2.76 -4.05 -13.06
CA GLU A 44 -1.55 -3.23 -12.91
C GLU A 44 -0.54 -3.88 -11.95
N LEU A 45 -0.87 -5.03 -11.37
CA LEU A 45 0.07 -5.77 -10.52
C LEU A 45 1.23 -6.28 -11.39
N PRO A 46 2.49 -6.03 -10.99
CA PRO A 46 3.64 -6.53 -11.74
C PRO A 46 3.72 -8.06 -11.64
N GLU A 47 4.52 -8.69 -12.50
CA GLU A 47 4.92 -10.07 -12.25
C GLU A 47 5.97 -10.08 -11.13
N LEU A 48 5.76 -10.87 -10.08
CA LEU A 48 6.71 -10.93 -8.97
C LEU A 48 7.95 -11.72 -9.34
N PRO A 49 9.16 -11.14 -9.16
CA PRO A 49 10.39 -11.92 -9.21
C PRO A 49 10.37 -13.02 -8.13
N GLN A 50 10.94 -14.17 -8.47
CA GLN A 50 11.15 -15.26 -7.49
C GLN A 50 12.35 -15.01 -6.57
N GLN A 51 13.07 -13.90 -6.75
CA GLN A 51 14.28 -13.57 -6.00
C GLN A 51 14.10 -12.21 -5.34
N SER A 52 14.66 -12.08 -4.13
CA SER A 52 14.74 -10.78 -3.46
C SER A 52 15.74 -9.87 -4.17
N LEU A 53 15.52 -8.57 -4.08
CA LEU A 53 16.49 -7.56 -4.52
C LEU A 53 17.76 -7.64 -3.66
N ASP A 54 18.91 -7.35 -4.27
CA ASP A 54 20.20 -7.35 -3.58
C ASP A 54 20.18 -6.42 -2.37
N GLY A 55 20.55 -6.95 -1.20
CA GLY A 55 20.72 -6.19 0.04
C GLY A 55 19.55 -6.25 1.03
N TYR A 56 18.35 -6.69 0.62
CA TYR A 56 17.19 -6.83 1.52
C TYR A 56 16.37 -8.09 1.22
N GLU A 57 16.46 -9.09 2.10
CA GLU A 57 15.68 -10.32 1.99
C GLU A 57 14.17 -10.02 1.99
N HIS A 58 13.42 -10.74 1.16
CA HIS A 58 11.97 -10.64 0.96
C HIS A 58 11.44 -9.35 0.30
N ILE A 59 12.28 -8.36 0.00
CA ILE A 59 11.87 -7.25 -0.87
C ILE A 59 12.06 -7.70 -2.32
N VAL A 60 10.98 -7.78 -3.09
CA VAL A 60 11.00 -8.36 -4.44
C VAL A 60 10.82 -7.32 -5.54
N ASN A 61 10.24 -6.16 -5.23
CA ASN A 61 10.12 -5.06 -6.18
C ASN A 61 10.09 -3.71 -5.47
N ILE A 62 10.72 -2.71 -6.06
CA ILE A 62 10.68 -1.31 -5.62
C ILE A 62 10.41 -0.45 -6.85
N GLU A 63 9.36 0.35 -6.80
CA GLU A 63 8.95 1.19 -7.91
C GLU A 63 8.57 2.58 -7.39
N TYR A 64 8.99 3.64 -8.07
CA TYR A 64 8.46 4.97 -7.82
C TYR A 64 7.33 5.27 -8.81
N CYS A 65 6.12 5.46 -8.30
CA CYS A 65 4.97 5.88 -9.09
C CYS A 65 4.75 7.40 -8.89
N PRO A 66 4.87 8.23 -9.94
CA PRO A 66 4.57 9.65 -9.83
C PRO A 66 3.08 9.90 -9.59
N PRO A 67 2.70 11.09 -9.06
CA PRO A 67 1.31 11.47 -8.91
C PRO A 67 0.60 11.49 -10.26
N ILE A 68 -0.61 10.94 -10.31
CA ILE A 68 -1.47 10.97 -11.48
C ILE A 68 -2.43 12.15 -11.34
N SER A 69 -2.43 13.04 -12.33
CA SER A 69 -3.45 14.08 -12.43
C SER A 69 -4.79 13.42 -12.75
N SER A 70 -5.64 13.34 -11.74
CA SER A 70 -7.01 12.86 -11.84
C SER A 70 -7.91 13.92 -11.24
N ASP A 71 -9.14 14.04 -11.75
CA ASP A 71 -10.22 14.84 -11.13
C ASP A 71 -10.50 14.42 -9.67
N GLY A 72 -9.89 13.31 -9.24
CA GLY A 72 -9.95 12.74 -7.92
C GLY A 72 -10.98 11.63 -7.84
N PRO A 73 -11.17 11.06 -6.65
CA PRO A 73 -12.31 10.21 -6.39
C PRO A 73 -13.55 11.06 -6.55
N HIS A 74 -14.47 10.56 -7.35
CA HIS A 74 -15.81 11.06 -7.42
C HIS A 74 -16.66 9.99 -6.74
N PHE A 75 -16.82 10.07 -5.41
CA PHE A 75 -17.70 9.16 -4.66
C PHE A 75 -19.12 9.36 -5.19
N ALA A 76 -19.39 8.67 -6.29
CA ALA A 76 -20.53 8.91 -7.12
C ALA A 76 -21.77 8.45 -6.35
N PRO A 77 -22.96 8.92 -6.74
CA PRO A 77 -24.21 8.37 -6.24
C PRO A 77 -24.26 6.84 -6.30
N GLU A 78 -23.50 6.24 -7.23
CA GLU A 78 -23.31 4.80 -7.40
C GLU A 78 -22.70 4.11 -6.16
N VAL A 79 -21.66 4.68 -5.54
CA VAL A 79 -21.03 4.09 -4.34
C VAL A 79 -22.02 4.08 -3.17
N SER A 80 -22.77 5.17 -2.98
CA SER A 80 -23.80 5.27 -1.95
C SER A 80 -24.92 4.27 -2.18
N LYS A 81 -25.39 4.13 -3.42
CA LYS A 81 -26.41 3.14 -3.80
C LYS A 81 -25.93 1.71 -3.59
N ALA A 82 -24.71 1.38 -4.01
CA ALA A 82 -24.12 0.06 -3.80
C ALA A 82 -23.95 -0.26 -2.31
N LYS A 83 -23.56 0.75 -1.50
CA LYS A 83 -23.49 0.62 -0.05
C LYS A 83 -24.85 0.33 0.56
N GLU A 84 -25.87 1.08 0.17
CA GLU A 84 -27.24 0.87 0.63
C GLU A 84 -27.73 -0.53 0.25
N ALA A 85 -27.57 -0.94 -1.01
CA ALA A 85 -27.95 -2.27 -1.49
C ALA A 85 -27.25 -3.41 -0.74
N ALA A 86 -25.95 -3.27 -0.45
CA ALA A 86 -25.19 -4.25 0.33
C ALA A 86 -25.67 -4.34 1.80
N GLN A 87 -26.28 -3.28 2.33
CA GLN A 87 -26.81 -3.24 3.70
C GLN A 87 -28.27 -3.69 3.79
N THR A 88 -29.11 -3.32 2.83
CA THR A 88 -30.54 -3.64 2.83
C THR A 88 -30.82 -5.06 2.36
N GLU A 89 -30.12 -5.51 1.31
CA GLU A 89 -30.23 -6.84 0.74
C GLU A 89 -28.83 -7.47 0.59
N PRO A 90 -28.23 -7.96 1.69
CA PRO A 90 -26.89 -8.54 1.65
C PRO A 90 -26.85 -9.75 0.74
N SER A 91 -26.14 -9.62 -0.38
CA SER A 91 -25.82 -10.71 -1.29
C SER A 91 -24.33 -10.65 -1.64
N THR A 92 -23.77 -11.78 -2.07
CA THR A 92 -22.38 -11.82 -2.54
C THR A 92 -22.15 -10.80 -3.65
N GLN A 93 -23.12 -10.66 -4.57
CA GLN A 93 -23.02 -9.73 -5.69
C GLN A 93 -22.99 -8.27 -5.22
N ASN A 94 -23.95 -7.85 -4.40
CA ASN A 94 -24.03 -6.47 -3.91
C ASN A 94 -22.80 -6.11 -3.05
N THR A 95 -22.31 -7.07 -2.28
CA THR A 95 -21.11 -6.91 -1.44
C THR A 95 -19.86 -6.70 -2.31
N VAL A 96 -19.66 -7.56 -3.31
CA VAL A 96 -18.53 -7.45 -4.24
C VAL A 96 -18.57 -6.14 -5.01
N GLU A 97 -19.72 -5.77 -5.57
CA GLU A 97 -19.89 -4.51 -6.32
C GLU A 97 -19.55 -3.28 -5.45
N TYR A 98 -20.07 -3.24 -4.22
CA TYR A 98 -19.73 -2.17 -3.28
C TYR A 98 -18.21 -2.13 -2.98
N HIS A 99 -17.59 -3.27 -2.73
CA HIS A 99 -16.15 -3.33 -2.45
C HIS A 99 -15.30 -2.87 -3.64
N GLU A 100 -15.62 -3.29 -4.86
CA GLU A 100 -14.91 -2.89 -6.07
C GLU A 100 -15.02 -1.37 -6.31
N LEU A 101 -16.21 -0.80 -6.14
CA LEU A 101 -16.42 0.64 -6.27
C LEU A 101 -15.65 1.44 -5.23
N VAL A 102 -15.66 1.01 -3.97
CA VAL A 102 -14.90 1.68 -2.90
C VAL A 102 -13.40 1.57 -3.15
N GLU A 103 -12.92 0.41 -3.58
CA GLU A 103 -11.51 0.18 -3.89
C GLU A 103 -11.03 1.10 -5.03
N GLU A 104 -11.80 1.18 -6.11
CA GLU A 104 -11.49 2.04 -7.26
C GLU A 104 -11.42 3.52 -6.86
N GLU A 105 -12.36 4.00 -6.05
CA GLU A 105 -12.33 5.37 -5.54
C GLU A 105 -11.10 5.63 -4.66
N MET A 106 -10.73 4.67 -3.80
CA MET A 106 -9.53 4.75 -2.97
C MET A 106 -8.25 4.79 -3.83
N ILE A 107 -8.15 3.94 -4.86
CA ILE A 107 -7.02 3.92 -5.80
C ILE A 107 -6.91 5.27 -6.52
N ARG A 108 -8.01 5.81 -7.06
CA ARG A 108 -8.03 7.12 -7.75
C ARG A 108 -7.58 8.26 -6.83
N GLY A 109 -8.07 8.28 -5.59
CA GLY A 109 -7.71 9.31 -4.62
C GLY A 109 -6.25 9.27 -4.20
N LEU A 110 -5.78 8.11 -3.79
CA LEU A 110 -4.43 7.95 -3.26
C LEU A 110 -3.38 8.16 -4.36
N ARG A 111 -3.65 7.80 -5.62
CA ARG A 111 -2.74 8.00 -6.76
C ARG A 111 -2.52 9.46 -7.17
N ARG A 112 -3.29 10.41 -6.63
CA ARG A 112 -3.01 11.84 -6.82
C ARG A 112 -1.70 12.28 -6.17
N LEU A 113 -1.13 11.45 -5.30
CA LEU A 113 0.17 11.64 -4.69
C LEU A 113 1.18 10.66 -5.29
N GLY A 114 2.45 11.06 -5.31
CA GLY A 114 3.54 10.16 -5.67
C GLY A 114 3.88 9.22 -4.51
N TRP A 115 4.18 7.96 -4.84
CA TRP A 115 4.48 6.89 -3.88
C TRP A 115 5.71 6.09 -4.31
N LYS A 116 6.59 5.77 -3.37
CA LYS A 116 7.54 4.66 -3.51
C LYS A 116 6.82 3.38 -3.05
N LYS A 117 6.61 2.44 -3.96
CA LYS A 117 5.96 1.17 -3.66
C LYS A 117 7.00 0.08 -3.50
N VAL A 118 6.90 -0.67 -2.42
CA VAL A 118 7.79 -1.75 -2.04
C VAL A 118 6.95 -3.00 -1.91
N ASP A 119 7.11 -3.93 -2.84
CA ASP A 119 6.43 -5.22 -2.78
C ASP A 119 7.30 -6.21 -1.99
N VAL A 120 6.71 -6.82 -0.98
CA VAL A 120 7.35 -7.76 -0.05
C VAL A 120 6.76 -9.15 -0.27
N SER A 121 7.61 -10.17 -0.29
CA SER A 121 7.20 -11.56 -0.50
C SER A 121 7.99 -12.51 0.38
N PHE A 122 7.28 -13.22 1.27
CA PHE A 122 7.87 -14.19 2.19
C PHE A 122 7.88 -15.62 1.63
N HIS A 123 7.76 -15.78 0.31
CA HIS A 123 7.68 -17.09 -0.33
C HIS A 123 8.87 -18.03 -0.01
N SER A 124 10.04 -17.46 0.29
CA SER A 124 11.25 -18.19 0.70
C SER A 124 11.36 -18.40 2.21
N ALA A 125 10.46 -17.84 3.02
CA ALA A 125 10.51 -17.95 4.47
C ALA A 125 9.98 -19.32 4.94
N PRO A 126 10.44 -19.84 6.10
CA PRO A 126 9.97 -21.12 6.63
C PRO A 126 8.47 -21.17 6.95
N TRP A 127 7.86 -20.01 7.23
CA TRP A 127 6.45 -19.86 7.57
C TRP A 127 5.84 -18.66 6.83
N PRO A 128 5.56 -18.81 5.52
CA PRO A 128 5.16 -17.69 4.66
C PRO A 128 3.82 -17.07 5.08
N PHE A 129 2.90 -17.87 5.64
CA PHE A 129 1.55 -17.46 6.08
C PHE A 129 1.50 -16.42 7.23
N PHE A 130 2.65 -16.07 7.81
CA PHE A 130 2.78 -15.01 8.82
C PHE A 130 3.29 -13.70 8.24
N ALA A 131 3.18 -13.46 6.92
CA ALA A 131 3.71 -12.28 6.26
C ALA A 131 3.33 -10.95 6.98
N HIS A 132 2.09 -10.77 7.43
CA HIS A 132 1.70 -9.60 8.24
C HIS A 132 2.45 -9.46 9.58
N ASN A 133 2.73 -10.58 10.26
CA ASN A 133 3.52 -10.56 11.51
C ASN A 133 5.01 -10.39 11.22
N ASN A 134 5.48 -10.86 10.06
CA ASN A 134 6.85 -10.71 9.61
C ASN A 134 7.13 -9.25 9.24
N ILE A 135 6.29 -8.58 8.43
CA ILE A 135 6.49 -7.16 8.05
C ILE A 135 6.68 -6.27 9.30
N ASN A 136 5.93 -6.54 10.37
CA ASN A 136 6.01 -5.79 11.62
C ASN A 136 6.99 -6.35 12.65
N VAL A 137 7.65 -7.47 12.36
CA VAL A 137 8.55 -8.22 13.29
C VAL A 137 7.94 -8.36 14.68
N LYS A 138 6.70 -8.88 14.75
CA LYS A 138 5.90 -8.89 15.98
C LYS A 138 6.55 -9.67 17.13
N TYR A 139 7.19 -10.79 16.83
CA TYR A 139 7.99 -11.57 17.77
C TYR A 139 9.35 -11.86 17.13
N GLU A 140 10.41 -11.23 17.63
CA GLU A 140 11.76 -11.29 17.04
C GLU A 140 12.27 -12.72 16.79
N PHE A 141 11.94 -13.66 17.69
CA PHE A 141 12.31 -15.08 17.54
C PHE A 141 11.58 -15.81 16.40
N LEU A 142 10.34 -15.42 16.07
CA LEU A 142 9.48 -16.12 15.08
C LEU A 142 9.33 -15.34 13.78
N ASN A 143 9.52 -14.03 13.80
CA ASN A 143 9.24 -13.10 12.71
C ASN A 143 10.50 -12.44 12.16
N ASN A 144 11.68 -13.03 12.40
CA ASN A 144 12.97 -12.53 11.92
C ASN A 144 13.02 -12.42 10.37
N ALA A 145 12.21 -13.19 9.64
CA ALA A 145 12.06 -13.03 8.19
C ALA A 145 11.71 -11.57 7.79
N GLY A 146 11.06 -10.79 8.66
CA GLY A 146 10.83 -9.37 8.43
C GLY A 146 12.02 -8.43 8.61
N ALA A 147 13.15 -8.91 9.13
CA ALA A 147 14.31 -8.07 9.46
C ALA A 147 14.85 -7.33 8.22
N GLY A 148 14.84 -7.98 7.04
CA GLY A 148 15.20 -7.33 5.78
C GLY A 148 14.29 -6.15 5.43
N VAL A 149 12.98 -6.27 5.70
CA VAL A 149 11.99 -5.21 5.48
C VAL A 149 12.22 -4.06 6.46
N VAL A 150 12.40 -4.34 7.75
CA VAL A 150 12.68 -3.32 8.78
C VAL A 150 13.99 -2.59 8.49
N LYS A 151 15.03 -3.33 8.08
CA LYS A 151 16.31 -2.76 7.67
C LYS A 151 16.12 -1.79 6.51
N HIS A 152 15.37 -2.16 5.48
CA HIS A 152 15.07 -1.26 4.35
C HIS A 152 14.31 -0.01 4.78
N VAL A 153 13.35 -0.13 5.70
CA VAL A 153 12.66 1.05 6.28
C VAL A 153 13.67 1.97 6.96
N ALA A 154 14.51 1.44 7.84
CA ALA A 154 15.50 2.22 8.59
C ALA A 154 16.53 2.89 7.66
N ASP A 155 17.08 2.16 6.71
CA ASP A 155 18.05 2.68 5.74
C ASP A 155 17.40 3.77 4.86
N THR A 156 16.15 3.56 4.41
CA THR A 156 15.41 4.58 3.66
C THR A 156 15.17 5.86 4.48
N LEU A 157 14.76 5.74 5.75
CA LEU A 157 14.55 6.91 6.62
C LEU A 157 15.85 7.71 6.81
N LYS A 158 16.97 7.01 7.03
CA LYS A 158 18.30 7.62 7.18
C LYS A 158 18.76 8.35 5.91
N GLU A 159 18.51 7.79 4.74
CA GLU A 159 18.79 8.44 3.45
C GLU A 159 17.99 9.74 3.28
N HIS A 160 16.72 9.74 3.70
CA HIS A 160 15.87 10.93 3.64
C HIS A 160 16.30 12.02 4.62
N GLU A 161 16.70 11.68 5.85
CA GLU A 161 17.26 12.63 6.81
C GLU A 161 18.56 13.25 6.32
N SER A 162 19.44 12.42 5.75
CA SER A 162 20.72 12.86 5.19
C SER A 162 20.51 13.81 4.01
N SER A 163 19.59 13.47 3.10
CA SER A 163 19.25 14.30 1.93
C SER A 163 18.61 15.64 2.32
N ALA A 164 17.77 15.66 3.36
CA ALA A 164 17.16 16.89 3.88
C ALA A 164 18.18 17.84 4.52
N CYS A 165 19.26 17.30 5.10
CA CYS A 165 20.35 18.09 5.68
C CYS A 165 21.11 18.88 4.59
N PHE A 166 21.32 18.29 3.41
CA PHE A 166 22.01 18.95 2.30
C PHE A 166 21.21 20.10 1.68
N THR A 167 19.87 20.04 1.69
CA THR A 167 19.02 21.13 1.13
C THR A 167 18.93 22.35 2.05
N LEU A 168 19.23 22.21 3.34
CA LEU A 168 19.20 23.32 4.32
C LEU A 168 20.55 24.04 4.48
N CYS A 169 21.63 23.48 3.91
CA CYS A 169 22.97 24.05 3.98
C CYS A 169 23.44 24.68 2.66
N SER A 170 22.54 24.90 1.68
CA SER A 170 22.83 25.52 0.38
C SER A 170 22.12 26.85 0.22
#